data_AF-A0A563DFG1-F1
#
_entry.id   AF-A0A563DFG1-F1
#
_cell.length_a   1.000
_cell.length_b   1.000
_cell.length_c   1.000
_cell.angle_alpha   90.00
_cell.angle_beta   90.00
_cell.angle_gamma   90.00
#
_symmetry.space_group_name_H-M   'P 1'
#
loop_
_entity.id
_entity.type
_entity.pdbx_description
1 polymer ?
#
loop_
_entity_poly.entity_id
_entity_poly.type
_entity_poly.pdbx_seq_one_letter_code
_entity_poly.pdbx_strand_id
1 'polypeptide(L)'
;MKEEDSIFGKRPKEYFVVKEKKSLGFLMACLYMGFMGLIPIVLAYLGFKKIYFPSAPLWFFGINLFFGVLMILGSYWSYHFKKNGIYLFTATLILDILFHLFLGFEELDAIHGLYFFIGFALVPIIPRWKYFK
;
A
#
# COMPACT_ATOMS: atom_id res chain seq x y z
N MET A 1 -33.08 15.76 -29.62
CA MET A 1 -32.00 14.82 -30.03
C MET A 1 -31.16 15.60 -31.03
N LYS A 2 -29.92 15.96 -30.67
CA LYS A 2 -29.12 16.93 -31.45
C LYS A 2 -28.61 16.28 -32.75
N GLU A 3 -28.79 16.96 -33.87
CA GLU A 3 -28.47 16.51 -35.25
C GLU A 3 -26.98 16.27 -35.52
N GLU A 4 -26.09 16.62 -34.59
CA GLU A 4 -24.63 16.54 -34.74
C GLU A 4 -24.08 15.10 -34.78
N ASP A 5 -24.87 14.10 -34.36
CA ASP A 5 -24.44 12.69 -34.32
C ASP A 5 -24.53 11.97 -35.69
N SER A 6 -25.04 12.63 -36.73
CA SER A 6 -25.34 11.99 -38.04
C SER A 6 -24.20 12.05 -39.07
N ILE A 7 -23.27 13.01 -38.97
CA ILE A 7 -22.22 13.23 -39.99
C ILE A 7 -21.00 12.33 -39.74
N PHE A 8 -20.69 12.01 -38.49
CA PHE A 8 -19.46 11.29 -38.11
C PHE A 8 -19.69 9.85 -37.61
N GLY A 9 -20.94 9.38 -37.64
CA GLY A 9 -21.32 8.09 -37.04
C GLY A 9 -21.10 8.07 -35.53
N LYS A 10 -21.70 7.10 -34.83
CA LYS A 10 -21.41 6.88 -33.41
C LYS A 10 -19.92 6.56 -33.29
N ARG A 11 -19.14 7.44 -32.64
CA ARG A 11 -17.73 7.16 -32.34
C ARG A 11 -17.67 5.80 -31.62
N PRO A 12 -17.01 4.79 -32.18
CA PRO A 12 -16.89 3.49 -31.53
C PRO A 12 -16.16 3.69 -30.20
N LYS A 13 -16.90 3.53 -29.09
CA LYS A 13 -16.37 3.63 -27.71
C LYS A 13 -15.24 2.61 -27.46
N GLU A 14 -15.10 1.63 -28.34
CA GLU A 14 -14.16 0.52 -28.28
C GLU A 14 -12.69 0.90 -28.56
N TYR A 15 -12.42 2.01 -29.28
CA TYR A 15 -11.04 2.40 -29.61
C TYR A 15 -10.21 2.83 -28.39
N PHE A 16 -10.87 3.15 -27.26
CA PHE A 16 -10.23 3.60 -26.03
C PHE A 16 -10.41 2.62 -24.86
N VAL A 17 -10.64 1.33 -25.13
CA VAL A 17 -10.54 0.31 -24.08
C VAL A 17 -9.06 0.11 -23.76
N VAL A 18 -8.54 0.99 -22.91
CA VAL A 18 -7.14 0.92 -22.49
C VAL A 18 -6.98 -0.33 -21.63
N LYS A 19 -6.43 -1.40 -22.22
CA LYS A 19 -6.16 -2.66 -21.50
C LYS A 19 -5.32 -2.35 -20.27
N GLU A 20 -5.78 -2.85 -19.11
CA GLU A 20 -5.12 -2.75 -17.81
C GLU A 20 -3.81 -3.55 -17.80
N LYS A 21 -2.77 -3.06 -18.48
CA LYS A 21 -1.46 -3.72 -18.48
C LYS A 21 -0.63 -3.18 -17.34
N LYS A 22 -0.44 -3.96 -16.27
CA LYS A 22 0.44 -3.62 -15.13
C LYS A 22 1.87 -3.40 -15.64
N SER A 23 2.47 -2.24 -15.39
CA SER A 23 3.88 -2.01 -15.73
C SER A 23 4.76 -2.76 -14.75
N LEU A 24 5.99 -3.05 -15.15
CA LEU A 24 7.01 -3.61 -14.26
C LEU A 24 7.20 -2.72 -13.02
N GLY A 25 7.30 -1.40 -13.18
CA GLY A 25 7.41 -0.48 -12.04
C GLY A 25 6.20 -0.53 -11.08
N PHE A 26 4.99 -0.75 -11.59
CA PHE A 26 3.81 -0.93 -10.75
C PHE A 26 3.83 -2.26 -10.00
N LEU A 27 4.25 -3.34 -10.67
CA LEU A 27 4.43 -4.65 -10.05
C LEU A 27 5.48 -4.58 -8.94
N MET A 28 6.64 -3.97 -9.22
CA MET A 28 7.71 -3.77 -8.25
C MET A 28 7.26 -2.91 -7.07
N ALA A 29 6.48 -1.86 -7.32
CA ALA A 29 5.89 -1.05 -6.24
C ALA A 29 4.95 -1.87 -5.35
N CYS A 30 4.05 -2.67 -5.92
CA CYS A 30 3.14 -3.53 -5.14
C CYS A 30 3.91 -4.61 -4.36
N LEU A 31 4.91 -5.25 -4.99
CA LEU A 31 5.77 -6.22 -4.32
C LEU A 31 6.53 -5.58 -3.15
N TYR A 32 7.08 -4.39 -3.35
CA TYR A 32 7.76 -3.64 -2.31
C TYR A 32 6.80 -3.26 -1.17
N MET A 33 5.61 -2.74 -1.47
CA MET A 33 4.57 -2.48 -0.47
C MET A 33 4.24 -3.75 0.33
N GLY A 34 4.13 -4.90 -0.34
CA GLY A 34 3.91 -6.19 0.32
C GLY A 34 5.07 -6.57 1.23
N PHE A 35 6.31 -6.45 0.76
CA PHE A 35 7.51 -6.70 1.55
C PHE A 35 7.56 -5.81 2.80
N MET A 36 7.24 -4.52 2.67
CA MET A 36 7.19 -3.60 3.81
C MET A 36 6.12 -4.03 4.83
N GLY A 37 4.96 -4.48 4.38
CA GLY A 37 3.91 -5.02 5.25
C GLY A 37 4.31 -6.29 6.02
N LEU A 38 5.34 -7.02 5.57
CA LEU A 38 5.87 -8.18 6.32
C LEU A 38 6.72 -7.77 7.52
N ILE A 39 7.32 -6.57 7.52
CA ILE A 39 8.23 -6.15 8.59
C ILE A 39 7.52 -6.11 9.95
N PRO A 40 6.35 -5.46 10.11
CA PRO A 40 5.60 -5.49 11.37
C PRO A 40 5.15 -6.90 11.78
N ILE A 41 4.84 -7.78 10.80
CA ILE A 41 4.46 -9.17 11.07
C ILE A 41 5.63 -9.96 11.66
N VAL A 42 6.82 -9.82 11.07
CA VAL A 42 8.04 -10.48 11.57
C VAL A 42 8.42 -9.95 12.95
N LEU A 43 8.36 -8.63 13.15
CA LEU A 43 8.60 -8.00 14.45
C LEU A 43 7.63 -8.51 15.51
N ALA A 44 6.34 -8.61 15.18
CA ALA A 44 5.35 -9.18 16.08
C ALA A 44 5.66 -10.64 16.42
N TYR A 45 6.01 -11.46 15.43
CA TYR A 45 6.36 -12.87 15.65
C TYR A 45 7.57 -13.04 16.57
N LEU A 46 8.65 -12.31 16.31
CA LEU A 46 9.85 -12.33 17.14
C LEU A 46 9.57 -11.78 18.54
N GLY A 47 8.70 -10.78 18.64
CA GLY A 47 8.21 -10.20 19.87
C GLY A 47 7.41 -11.18 20.73
N PHE A 48 6.47 -11.91 20.15
CA PHE A 48 5.72 -12.96 20.85
C PHE A 48 6.62 -14.08 21.38
N LYS A 49 7.75 -14.36 20.69
CA LYS A 49 8.78 -15.29 21.16
C LYS A 49 9.73 -14.68 22.20
N LYS A 50 9.56 -13.40 22.58
CA LYS A 50 10.44 -12.64 23.47
C LYS A 50 11.89 -12.58 22.99
N ILE A 51 12.13 -12.75 21.69
CA ILE A 51 13.46 -12.63 21.06
C ILE A 51 13.78 -11.15 20.84
N TYR A 52 12.76 -10.35 20.52
CA TYR A 52 12.85 -8.90 20.27
C TYR A 52 11.94 -8.17 21.26
N PHE A 53 12.40 -7.07 21.85
CA PHE A 53 11.69 -6.32 22.91
C PHE A 53 11.08 -7.19 24.04
N PRO A 54 11.86 -7.96 24.81
CA PRO A 54 11.34 -8.90 25.80
C PRO A 54 10.53 -8.27 26.95
N SER A 55 10.70 -6.96 27.18
CA SER A 55 9.97 -6.18 28.18
C SER A 55 8.68 -5.55 27.65
N ALA A 56 8.43 -5.58 26.33
CA ALA A 56 7.23 -5.00 25.75
C ALA A 56 5.99 -5.84 26.08
N PRO A 57 4.84 -5.19 26.32
CA PRO A 57 3.61 -5.89 26.62
C PRO A 57 3.06 -6.64 25.40
N LEU A 58 2.42 -7.80 25.61
CA LEU A 58 1.95 -8.66 24.51
C LEU A 58 1.01 -7.96 23.50
N TRP A 59 0.23 -6.98 23.96
CA TRP A 59 -0.67 -6.23 23.08
C TRP A 59 0.09 -5.41 22.02
N PHE A 60 1.31 -4.95 22.32
CA PHE A 60 2.15 -4.20 21.39
C PHE A 60 2.46 -5.02 20.13
N PHE A 61 2.76 -6.30 20.31
CA PHE A 61 2.99 -7.23 19.20
C PHE A 61 1.70 -7.58 18.46
N GLY A 62 0.56 -7.63 19.16
CA GLY A 62 -0.76 -7.80 18.53
C GLY A 62 -1.10 -6.65 17.58
N ILE A 63 -0.79 -5.41 17.96
CA ILE A 63 -1.00 -4.22 17.12
C ILE A 63 -0.05 -4.23 15.91
N ASN A 64 1.23 -4.56 16.10
CA ASN A 64 2.18 -4.71 14.99
C ASN A 64 1.72 -5.76 13.96
N LEU A 65 1.25 -6.91 14.44
CA LEU A 65 0.70 -7.96 13.58
C LEU A 65 -0.53 -7.44 12.81
N PHE A 66 -1.41 -6.72 13.48
CA PHE A 66 -2.60 -6.14 12.89
C PHE A 66 -2.26 -5.13 11.78
N PHE A 67 -1.34 -4.19 12.03
CA PHE A 67 -0.90 -3.24 11.02
C PHE A 67 -0.22 -3.93 9.85
N GLY A 68 0.65 -4.91 10.10
CA GLY A 68 1.26 -5.70 9.04
C GLY A 68 0.23 -6.40 8.14
N VAL A 69 -0.78 -7.06 8.72
CA VAL A 69 -1.86 -7.70 7.96
C VAL A 69 -2.64 -6.69 7.11
N LEU A 70 -2.99 -5.53 7.68
CA LEU A 70 -3.67 -4.47 6.96
C LEU A 70 -2.83 -3.91 5.80
N MET A 71 -1.53 -3.76 5.98
CA MET A 71 -0.60 -3.37 4.90
C MET A 71 -0.55 -4.42 3.79
N ILE A 72 -0.49 -5.71 4.12
CA ILE A 72 -0.53 -6.79 3.12
C ILE A 72 -1.84 -6.75 2.32
N LEU A 73 -2.98 -6.57 3.01
CA LEU A 73 -4.29 -6.42 2.35
C LEU A 73 -4.35 -5.16 1.47
N GLY A 74 -3.81 -4.04 1.96
CA GLY A 74 -3.73 -2.79 1.20
C GLY A 74 -2.89 -2.94 -0.08
N SER A 75 -1.74 -3.61 0.01
CA SER A 75 -0.91 -3.95 -1.15
C SER A 75 -1.63 -4.88 -2.13
N TYR A 76 -2.28 -5.94 -1.63
CA TYR A 76 -3.04 -6.88 -2.44
C TYR A 76 -4.18 -6.20 -3.21
N TRP A 77 -4.92 -5.30 -2.57
CA TRP A 77 -5.96 -4.51 -3.23
C TRP A 77 -5.40 -3.48 -4.19
N SER A 78 -4.26 -2.87 -3.86
CA SER A 78 -3.55 -1.97 -4.77
C SER A 78 -3.15 -2.69 -6.06
N TYR A 79 -2.63 -3.92 -5.97
CA TYR A 79 -2.32 -4.77 -7.11
C TYR A 79 -3.53 -5.07 -8.02
N HIS A 80 -4.74 -5.06 -7.46
CA HIS A 80 -6.01 -5.23 -8.19
C HIS A 80 -6.63 -3.90 -8.63
N PHE A 81 -5.87 -2.80 -8.61
CA PHE A 81 -6.36 -1.46 -8.96
C PHE A 81 -7.61 -1.04 -8.14
N LYS A 82 -7.68 -1.40 -6.86
CA LYS A 82 -8.75 -0.90 -5.95
C LYS A 82 -8.26 0.31 -5.17
N LYS A 83 -8.95 1.46 -5.25
CA LYS A 83 -8.50 2.70 -4.58
C LYS A 83 -8.33 2.52 -3.07
N ASN A 84 -9.26 1.76 -2.50
CA ASN A 84 -9.28 1.43 -1.08
C ASN A 84 -8.00 0.71 -0.63
N GLY A 85 -7.32 -0.01 -1.53
CA GLY A 85 -6.04 -0.64 -1.23
C GLY A 85 -4.93 0.37 -0.94
N ILE A 86 -4.82 1.41 -1.77
CA ILE A 86 -3.82 2.46 -1.58
C ILE A 86 -4.12 3.22 -0.29
N TYR A 87 -5.38 3.61 -0.09
CA TYR A 87 -5.76 4.36 1.11
C TYR A 87 -5.54 3.54 2.39
N LEU A 88 -5.92 2.25 2.37
CA LEU A 88 -5.68 1.36 3.50
C LEU A 88 -4.18 1.25 3.79
N PHE A 89 -3.37 0.95 2.78
CA PHE A 89 -1.92 0.83 2.95
C PHE A 89 -1.31 2.11 3.54
N THR A 90 -1.58 3.26 2.93
CA THR A 90 -1.03 4.55 3.35
C THR A 90 -1.50 4.94 4.75
N ALA A 91 -2.79 4.75 5.07
CA ALA A 91 -3.33 5.10 6.38
C ALA A 91 -2.77 4.18 7.47
N THR A 92 -2.79 2.87 7.26
CA THR A 92 -2.22 1.89 8.20
C THR A 92 -0.75 2.17 8.42
N LEU A 93 -0.03 2.51 7.35
CA LEU A 93 1.35 2.92 7.46
C LEU A 93 1.53 4.11 8.37
N ILE A 94 0.87 5.23 8.10
CA ILE A 94 1.02 6.43 8.93
C ILE A 94 0.71 6.10 10.41
N LEU A 95 -0.31 5.28 10.66
CA LEU A 95 -0.65 4.85 12.02
C LEU A 95 0.45 4.00 12.66
N ASP A 96 1.05 3.07 11.93
CA ASP A 96 2.17 2.26 12.39
C ASP A 96 3.39 3.13 12.75
N ILE A 97 3.67 4.15 11.93
CA ILE A 97 4.75 5.12 12.20
C ILE A 97 4.48 5.89 13.49
N LEU A 98 3.30 6.49 13.59
CA LEU A 98 2.91 7.28 14.76
C LEU A 98 2.89 6.42 16.04
N PHE A 99 2.48 5.16 15.92
CA PHE A 99 2.45 4.21 17.02
C PHE A 99 3.85 3.96 17.60
N HIS A 100 4.84 3.73 16.75
CA HIS A 100 6.22 3.49 17.19
C HIS A 100 6.89 4.75 17.72
N LEU A 101 6.66 5.90 17.08
CA LEU A 101 7.15 7.20 17.55
C LEU A 101 6.59 7.54 18.94
N PHE A 102 5.29 7.31 19.17
CA PHE A 102 4.65 7.59 20.46
C PHE A 102 5.22 6.75 21.61
N LEU A 103 5.66 5.53 21.32
CA LEU A 103 6.18 4.59 22.32
C LEU A 103 7.70 4.72 22.53
N GLY A 104 8.39 5.61 21.82
CA GLY A 104 9.82 5.86 21.99
C GLY A 104 10.72 4.70 21.54
N PHE A 105 10.22 3.81 20.68
CA PHE A 105 11.02 2.74 20.10
C PHE A 105 11.83 3.28 18.90
N GLU A 106 12.93 3.99 19.20
CA GLU A 106 13.78 4.69 18.22
C GLU A 106 14.48 3.77 17.21
N GLU A 107 14.59 2.46 17.47
CA GLU A 107 15.15 1.49 16.53
C GLU A 107 14.35 1.40 15.20
N LEU A 108 13.10 1.89 15.18
CA LEU A 108 12.29 2.00 13.96
C LEU A 108 12.52 3.29 13.15
N ASP A 109 13.26 4.28 13.65
CA ASP A 109 13.48 5.55 12.90
C ASP A 109 14.21 5.34 11.57
N ALA A 110 15.06 4.31 11.46
CA ALA A 110 15.68 3.91 10.21
C ALA A 110 14.67 3.28 9.21
N ILE A 111 13.63 2.60 9.71
CA ILE A 111 12.53 2.03 8.92
C ILE A 111 11.59 3.17 8.44
N HIS A 112 11.41 4.22 9.25
CA HIS A 112 10.70 5.45 8.87
C HIS A 112 11.37 6.25 7.76
N GLY A 113 12.71 6.29 7.71
CA GLY A 113 13.46 6.81 6.56
C GLY A 113 13.17 6.04 5.26
N LEU A 114 12.87 4.75 5.34
CA LEU A 114 12.42 3.92 4.22
C LEU A 114 11.00 4.28 3.75
N TYR A 115 10.18 4.88 4.61
CA TYR A 115 8.82 5.30 4.26
C TYR A 115 8.79 6.61 3.45
N PHE A 116 9.83 7.44 3.52
CA PHE A 116 10.04 8.50 2.53
C PHE A 116 10.26 7.92 1.10
N PHE A 117 10.79 6.70 1.01
CA PHE A 117 10.89 5.91 -0.23
C PHE A 117 9.52 5.47 -0.76
N ILE A 118 8.46 5.47 0.05
CA ILE A 118 7.07 5.20 -0.39
C ILE A 118 6.51 6.32 -1.24
N GLY A 119 7.00 7.56 -1.10
CA GLY A 119 6.81 8.59 -2.11
C GLY A 119 7.27 8.12 -3.50
N PHE A 120 8.39 7.39 -3.57
CA PHE A 120 8.92 6.79 -4.80
C PHE A 120 8.11 5.58 -5.29
N ALA A 121 7.54 4.76 -4.40
CA ALA A 121 6.68 3.63 -4.77
C ALA A 121 5.28 4.06 -5.28
N LEU A 122 4.79 5.23 -4.83
CA LEU A 122 3.53 5.82 -5.30
C LEU A 122 3.69 6.52 -6.66
N VAL A 123 4.88 6.97 -7.05
CA VAL A 123 5.13 7.61 -8.36
C VAL A 123 4.74 6.69 -9.55
N PRO A 124 5.06 5.38 -9.56
CA PRO A 124 4.54 4.44 -10.57
C PRO A 124 3.02 4.24 -10.54
N ILE A 125 2.37 4.52 -9.41
CA ILE A 125 0.93 4.35 -9.20
C ILE A 125 0.16 5.57 -9.71
N ILE A 126 0.68 6.80 -9.52
CA ILE A 126 0.05 8.08 -9.94
C ILE A 126 -0.46 8.08 -11.40
N PRO A 127 0.33 7.68 -12.42
CA PRO A 127 -0.12 7.62 -13.81
C PRO A 127 -1.25 6.61 -14.07
N ARG A 128 -1.50 5.71 -13.12
CA ARG A 128 -2.46 4.61 -13.21
C ARG A 128 -3.73 4.82 -12.41
N TRP A 129 -3.90 5.94 -11.72
CA TRP A 129 -5.12 6.26 -10.95
C TRP A 129 -6.41 6.16 -11.78
N LYS A 130 -6.33 6.37 -13.10
CA LYS A 130 -7.45 6.19 -14.04
C LYS A 130 -7.97 4.74 -14.14
N TYR A 131 -7.13 3.76 -13.82
CA TYR A 131 -7.53 2.34 -13.78
C TYR A 131 -8.05 1.93 -12.41
N PHE A 132 -7.80 2.75 -11.38
CA PHE A 132 -8.28 2.43 -10.06
C PHE A 132 -9.79 2.62 -9.98
N LYS A 133 -10.49 1.58 -9.54
CA LYS A 133 -11.94 1.61 -9.28
C LYS A 133 -12.20 1.73 -7.79
#